data_AF-A0A931X6S2-F1
#
_entry.id   AF-A0A931X6S2-F1
#
_cell.length_a   1.000
_cell.length_b   1.000
_cell.length_c   1.000
_cell.angle_alpha   90.00
_cell.angle_beta   90.00
_cell.angle_gamma   90.00
#
_symmetry.space_group_name_H-M   'P 1'
#
loop_
_entity.id
_entity.type
_entity.pdbx_description
1 polymer ?
#
loop_
_entity_poly.entity_id
_entity_poly.type
_entity_poly.pdbx_seq_one_letter_code
_entity_poly.pdbx_strand_id
1 'polypeptide(L)'
;MIPGPEYRLGAGDLLEVQVAGRLEVTRHQVVVDLDGGINIPPLGAIGVGGLTLAEAYRKVVARARAFLRFVDIAISVIQPRSFEVVLSGELERPGAVLTSAFRRLHEVIQAAGGVSERGTRRRVRLVDEQGEREVDLLRFELTGDISQNPFVEGGMHIHVPPRGPSVTLTGAVRRPGEYELGPTGSLAELLALTGGFHASAARSEARLTRIGPDGRKETLAVDLATALARPADVSLQPGDVVFVPTVSVLQDVVEVRGAFAGVADSGKTTTAGKPTIVQRFELARGERVTDLVRRAGGPAPFGDLRLAMLERRAGSGPVQRIPVDLHRLLVEKDESQDVPMQNGDVLTLPVVEDKVYVVGEVRAPGAHDFRPDLGVREYVTLAGGPAKRAKIEAATLTFRDGRTYALKDAPPPEPGAVVTVPEVAVKWWQDYVVIANTVASLVAAYTGLFILFGARTTGVLGTSE
;
A
#
# COMPACT_ATOMS: atom_id res chain seq x y z
N MET A 1 -3.01 -32.16 36.59
CA MET A 1 -2.07 -31.12 36.12
C MET A 1 -0.71 -31.48 36.71
N ILE A 2 0.34 -31.64 35.91
CA ILE A 2 1.68 -31.98 36.41
C ILE A 2 2.43 -30.67 36.63
N PRO A 3 3.08 -30.45 37.80
CA PRO A 3 3.87 -29.26 38.02
C PRO A 3 4.96 -29.09 36.96
N GLY A 4 5.13 -27.85 36.48
CA GLY A 4 6.28 -27.51 35.64
C GLY A 4 7.61 -27.69 36.38
N PRO A 5 8.74 -27.78 35.67
CA PRO A 5 10.05 -28.03 36.29
C PRO A 5 10.48 -26.93 37.27
N GLU A 6 9.99 -25.71 37.09
CA GLU A 6 10.19 -24.57 38.00
C GLU A 6 9.32 -24.57 39.27
N TYR A 7 8.39 -25.53 39.43
CA TYR A 7 7.57 -25.63 40.64
C TYR A 7 8.42 -25.92 41.88
N ARG A 8 8.22 -25.13 42.95
CA ARG A 8 8.91 -25.29 44.23
C ARG A 8 7.98 -25.83 45.30
N LEU A 9 8.41 -26.94 45.91
CA LEU A 9 7.72 -27.58 47.02
C LEU A 9 7.64 -26.65 48.23
N GLY A 10 6.54 -26.68 48.95
CA GLY A 10 6.34 -25.88 50.15
C GLY A 10 5.26 -26.46 51.04
N ALA A 11 5.14 -25.90 52.25
CA ALA A 11 4.24 -26.39 53.28
C ALA A 11 2.80 -26.53 52.74
N GLY A 12 2.17 -27.67 53.03
CA GLY A 12 0.82 -28.02 52.58
C GLY A 12 0.75 -28.80 51.26
N ASP A 13 1.87 -28.98 50.55
CA ASP A 13 1.91 -29.85 49.37
C ASP A 13 1.71 -31.32 49.76
N LEU A 14 0.81 -32.03 49.08
CA LEU A 14 0.64 -33.48 49.22
C LEU A 14 1.42 -34.18 48.11
N LEU A 15 2.40 -34.98 48.52
CA LEU A 15 3.27 -35.73 47.63
C LEU A 15 2.96 -37.22 47.68
N GLU A 16 3.03 -37.88 46.54
CA GLU A 16 3.17 -39.33 46.48
C GLU A 16 4.64 -39.67 46.27
N VAL A 17 5.19 -40.46 47.20
CA VAL A 17 6.51 -41.06 47.05
C VAL A 17 6.32 -42.55 46.87
N GLN A 18 6.60 -43.02 45.66
CA GLN A 18 6.62 -44.43 45.33
C GLN A 18 8.04 -44.96 45.52
N VAL A 19 8.17 -45.99 46.36
CA VAL A 19 9.41 -46.74 46.58
C VAL A 19 9.21 -48.12 45.98
N ALA A 20 9.81 -48.37 44.83
CA ALA A 20 9.77 -49.66 44.15
C ALA A 20 11.04 -50.45 44.48
N GLY A 21 10.88 -51.55 45.21
CA GLY A 21 11.92 -52.55 45.45
C GLY A 21 11.81 -53.71 44.47
N ARG A 22 12.60 -54.77 44.71
CA ARG A 22 12.60 -55.98 43.85
C ARG A 22 11.31 -56.81 43.91
N LEU A 23 10.59 -56.77 45.03
CA LEU A 23 9.44 -57.66 45.28
C LEU A 23 8.14 -56.90 45.59
N GLU A 24 8.25 -55.62 45.96
CA GLU A 24 7.11 -54.82 46.40
C GLU A 24 7.26 -53.35 45.95
N VAL A 25 6.12 -52.70 45.80
CA VAL A 25 6.02 -51.27 45.50
C VAL A 25 5.18 -50.64 46.61
N THR A 26 5.81 -49.77 47.39
CA THR A 26 5.14 -49.04 48.48
C THR A 26 4.87 -47.62 48.03
N ARG A 27 3.68 -47.10 48.33
CA ARG A 27 3.30 -45.71 48.06
C ARG A 27 3.07 -44.99 49.37
N HIS A 28 3.77 -43.88 49.57
CA HIS A 28 3.60 -43.02 50.73
C HIS A 28 3.00 -41.70 50.28
N GLN A 29 1.83 -41.38 50.84
CA GLN A 29 1.25 -40.05 50.71
C GLN A 29 1.72 -39.21 51.89
N VAL A 30 2.54 -38.19 51.61
CA VAL A 30 3.21 -37.38 52.62
C VAL A 30 2.91 -35.92 52.37
N VAL A 31 2.58 -35.20 53.44
CA VAL A 31 2.36 -33.75 53.39
C VAL A 31 3.69 -33.06 53.74
N VAL A 32 4.05 -32.03 52.98
CA VAL A 32 5.15 -31.14 53.33
C VAL A 32 4.73 -30.32 54.55
N ASP A 33 5.42 -30.50 55.67
CA ASP A 33 5.15 -29.78 56.92
C ASP A 33 5.59 -28.30 56.87
N LEU A 34 5.33 -27.56 57.95
CA LEU A 34 5.68 -26.14 58.08
C LEU A 34 7.19 -25.88 58.06
N ASP A 35 8.00 -26.85 58.46
CA ASP A 35 9.47 -26.78 58.42
C ASP A 35 10.02 -27.19 57.03
N GLY A 36 9.13 -27.48 56.08
CA GLY A 36 9.49 -27.93 54.74
C GLY A 36 9.96 -29.39 54.70
N GLY A 37 9.69 -30.18 55.72
CA GLY A 37 10.00 -31.61 55.81
C GLY A 37 8.91 -32.51 55.23
N ILE A 38 9.30 -33.71 54.82
CA ILE A 38 8.40 -34.85 54.62
C ILE A 38 8.92 -36.04 55.42
N ASN A 39 8.01 -36.83 55.99
CA ASN A 39 8.37 -38.03 56.73
C ASN A 39 7.98 -39.28 55.94
N ILE A 40 8.96 -40.09 55.55
CA ILE A 40 8.76 -41.32 54.77
C ILE A 40 9.31 -42.50 55.56
N PRO A 41 8.49 -43.36 56.18
CA PRO A 41 8.98 -44.57 56.83
C PRO A 41 9.54 -45.58 55.81
N PRO A 42 10.70 -46.23 56.04
CA PRO A 42 11.61 -46.09 57.19
C PRO A 42 12.71 -45.02 57.01
N LEU A 43 12.70 -44.23 55.92
CA LEU A 43 13.70 -43.20 55.60
C LEU A 43 13.76 -42.02 56.59
N GLY A 44 12.66 -41.79 57.31
CA GLY A 44 12.48 -40.71 58.29
C GLY A 44 12.20 -39.36 57.63
N ALA A 45 12.52 -38.28 58.36
CA ALA A 45 12.32 -36.91 57.91
C ALA A 45 13.35 -36.48 56.85
N ILE A 46 12.88 -35.83 55.79
CA ILE A 46 13.68 -35.32 54.68
C ILE A 46 13.19 -33.90 54.35
N GLY A 47 14.07 -32.90 54.47
CA GLY A 47 13.72 -31.51 54.08
C GLY A 47 13.61 -31.36 52.57
N VAL A 48 12.44 -30.97 52.07
CA VAL A 48 12.13 -30.76 50.65
C VAL A 48 11.60 -29.36 50.33
N GLY A 49 11.29 -28.53 51.33
CA GLY A 49 10.81 -27.16 51.17
C GLY A 49 11.77 -26.30 50.34
N GLY A 50 11.20 -25.50 49.44
CA GLY A 50 11.92 -24.64 48.49
C GLY A 50 12.58 -25.36 47.31
N LEU A 51 12.67 -26.69 47.35
CA LEU A 51 13.27 -27.49 46.28
C LEU A 51 12.30 -27.69 45.12
N THR A 52 12.85 -27.76 43.92
CA THR A 52 12.13 -28.30 42.76
C THR A 52 11.88 -29.80 42.92
N LEU A 53 10.92 -30.35 42.17
CA LEU A 53 10.63 -31.78 42.21
C LEU A 53 11.87 -32.64 41.86
N ALA A 54 12.69 -32.17 40.92
CA ALA A 54 13.94 -32.82 40.54
C ALA A 54 15.00 -32.78 41.66
N GLU A 55 15.10 -31.67 42.37
CA GLU A 55 16.00 -31.53 43.54
C GLU A 55 15.55 -32.41 44.70
N ALA A 56 14.25 -32.41 45.00
CA ALA A 56 13.66 -33.26 46.03
C ALA A 56 13.84 -34.73 45.69
N TYR A 57 13.63 -35.14 44.44
CA TYR A 57 13.91 -36.49 43.96
C TYR A 57 15.36 -36.91 44.23
N ARG A 58 16.34 -36.09 43.84
CA ARG A 58 17.76 -36.37 44.11
C ARG A 58 18.03 -36.56 45.60
N LYS A 59 17.44 -35.72 46.44
CA LYS A 59 17.64 -35.76 47.90
C LYS A 59 17.00 -36.99 48.54
N VAL A 60 15.80 -37.37 48.13
CA VAL A 60 15.11 -38.57 48.61
C VAL A 60 15.81 -39.83 48.14
N VAL A 61 16.28 -39.90 46.89
CA VAL A 61 17.08 -41.02 46.38
C VAL A 61 18.38 -41.19 47.17
N ALA A 62 19.08 -40.09 47.45
CA ALA A 62 20.30 -40.12 48.25
C ALA A 62 20.04 -40.68 49.66
N ARG A 63 18.93 -40.25 50.30
CA ARG A 63 18.51 -40.78 51.60
C ARG A 63 18.14 -42.25 51.51
N ALA A 64 17.37 -42.66 50.51
CA ALA A 64 16.90 -44.02 50.36
C ALA A 64 18.02 -45.03 50.13
N ARG A 65 19.00 -44.69 49.29
CA ARG A 65 20.17 -45.55 49.02
C ARG A 65 21.03 -45.81 50.25
N ALA A 66 20.95 -44.98 51.29
CA ALA A 66 21.64 -45.22 52.56
C ALA A 66 21.01 -46.35 53.38
N PHE A 67 19.71 -46.65 53.17
CA PHE A 67 18.96 -47.65 53.95
C PHE A 67 18.52 -48.87 53.11
N LEU A 68 18.28 -48.68 51.82
CA LEU A 68 17.69 -49.68 50.93
C LEU A 68 18.58 -49.92 49.71
N ARG A 69 18.77 -51.19 49.34
CA ARG A 69 19.52 -51.61 48.14
C ARG A 69 18.54 -51.89 46.98
N PHE A 70 18.93 -51.55 45.76
CA PHE A 70 18.15 -51.81 44.53
C PHE A 70 16.72 -51.24 44.60
N VAL A 71 16.62 -49.93 44.83
CA VAL A 71 15.33 -49.22 44.87
C VAL A 71 15.25 -48.16 43.77
N ASP A 72 14.09 -48.11 43.15
CA ASP A 72 13.68 -47.04 42.25
C ASP A 72 12.66 -46.16 42.97
N ILE A 73 12.85 -44.85 42.90
CA ILE A 73 11.95 -43.87 43.54
C ILE A 73 11.25 -43.06 42.48
N ALA A 74 9.96 -42.79 42.69
CA ALA A 74 9.24 -41.76 41.96
C ALA A 74 8.60 -40.81 42.97
N ILE A 75 8.62 -39.52 42.65
CA ILE A 75 7.95 -38.48 43.45
C ILE A 75 7.02 -37.72 42.52
N SER A 76 5.78 -37.53 42.95
CA SER A 76 4.82 -36.68 42.27
C SER A 76 4.05 -35.82 43.27
N VAL A 77 3.58 -34.65 42.83
CA VAL A 77 2.67 -33.81 43.62
C VAL A 77 1.25 -34.26 43.30
N ILE A 78 0.55 -34.82 44.28
CA ILE A 78 -0.87 -35.18 44.15
C ILE A 78 -1.73 -33.92 44.23
N GLN A 79 -1.49 -33.10 45.25
CA GLN A 79 -2.24 -31.89 45.51
C GLN A 79 -1.28 -30.74 45.84
N PRO A 80 -1.27 -29.65 45.04
CA PRO A 80 -0.51 -28.46 45.39
C PRO A 80 -1.14 -27.77 46.60
N ARG A 81 -0.32 -27.07 47.37
CA ARG A 81 -0.81 -26.18 48.43
C ARG A 81 -1.74 -25.12 47.86
N SER A 82 -2.82 -24.89 48.58
CA SER A 82 -3.76 -23.79 48.35
C SER A 82 -3.45 -22.64 49.29
N PHE A 83 -3.58 -21.42 48.80
CA PHE A 83 -3.35 -20.21 49.56
C PHE A 83 -4.18 -19.06 49.01
N GLU A 84 -4.34 -18.03 49.81
CA GLU A 84 -5.03 -16.80 49.45
C GLU A 84 -4.04 -15.81 48.83
N VAL A 85 -4.48 -15.11 47.78
CA VAL A 85 -3.80 -13.95 47.22
C VAL A 85 -4.75 -12.78 47.12
N VAL A 86 -4.21 -11.57 47.25
CA VAL A 86 -5.00 -10.33 47.22
C VAL A 86 -4.89 -9.70 45.84
N LEU A 87 -6.02 -9.55 45.15
CA LEU A 87 -6.11 -8.85 43.88
C LEU A 87 -6.69 -7.44 44.10
N SER A 88 -6.06 -6.42 43.53
CA SER A 88 -6.50 -5.03 43.70
C SER A 88 -6.30 -4.19 42.42
N GLY A 89 -6.95 -3.02 42.37
CA GLY A 89 -6.85 -2.10 41.24
C GLY A 89 -7.91 -2.34 40.17
N GLU A 90 -7.58 -2.07 38.91
CA GLU A 90 -8.49 -2.09 37.75
C GLU A 90 -8.72 -3.52 37.20
N LEU A 91 -9.37 -4.32 38.02
CA LEU A 91 -9.87 -5.67 37.70
C LEU A 91 -11.39 -5.66 37.66
N GLU A 92 -11.99 -6.63 36.96
CA GLU A 92 -13.45 -6.78 36.97
C GLU A 92 -14.01 -7.15 38.35
N ARG A 93 -13.30 -8.03 39.10
CA ARG A 93 -13.66 -8.43 40.47
C ARG A 93 -12.43 -8.43 41.38
N PRO A 94 -12.01 -7.26 41.90
CA PRO A 94 -10.94 -7.19 42.89
C PRO A 94 -11.38 -7.83 44.21
N GLY A 95 -10.41 -8.28 44.99
CA GLY A 95 -10.64 -8.96 46.26
C GLY A 95 -9.66 -10.10 46.49
N ALA A 96 -9.85 -10.78 47.62
CA ALA A 96 -9.03 -11.94 47.95
C ALA A 96 -9.54 -13.19 47.23
N VAL A 97 -8.62 -13.97 46.67
CA VAL A 97 -8.91 -15.14 45.85
C VAL A 97 -8.11 -16.34 46.37
N LEU A 98 -8.81 -17.44 46.65
CA LEU A 98 -8.18 -18.72 46.93
C LEU A 98 -7.62 -19.31 45.62
N THR A 99 -6.32 -19.57 45.58
CA THR A 99 -5.61 -20.15 44.45
C THR A 99 -4.72 -21.30 44.91
N SER A 100 -4.03 -21.93 43.95
CA SER A 100 -3.09 -23.02 44.20
C SER A 100 -1.73 -22.70 43.61
N ALA A 101 -0.68 -23.31 44.15
CA ALA A 101 0.71 -23.13 43.72
C ALA A 101 1.00 -23.51 42.24
N PHE A 102 0.05 -24.13 41.54
CA PHE A 102 0.16 -24.43 40.10
C PHE A 102 -0.42 -23.36 39.17
N ARG A 103 -1.14 -22.36 39.68
CA ARG A 103 -1.71 -21.32 38.82
C ARG A 103 -0.70 -20.22 38.57
N ARG A 104 -0.66 -19.74 37.32
CA ARG A 104 0.10 -18.54 36.96
C ARG A 104 -0.76 -17.30 37.06
N LEU A 105 -0.09 -16.16 37.05
CA LEU A 105 -0.68 -14.85 37.23
C LEU A 105 -1.88 -14.62 36.31
N HIS A 106 -1.73 -14.93 35.01
CA HIS A 106 -2.77 -14.72 34.02
C HIS A 106 -4.04 -15.52 34.35
N GLU A 107 -3.93 -16.80 34.75
CA GLU A 107 -5.13 -17.58 35.09
C GLU A 107 -5.82 -17.08 36.36
N VAL A 108 -5.06 -16.57 37.33
CA VAL A 108 -5.64 -15.96 38.55
C VAL A 108 -6.38 -14.67 38.21
N ILE A 109 -5.82 -13.82 37.37
CA ILE A 109 -6.48 -12.59 36.90
C ILE A 109 -7.72 -12.91 36.06
N GLN A 110 -7.67 -13.90 35.17
CA GLN A 110 -8.83 -14.36 34.40
C GLN A 110 -9.93 -14.92 35.30
N ALA A 111 -9.57 -15.65 36.37
CA ALA A 111 -10.54 -16.13 37.36
C ALA A 111 -11.25 -14.98 38.10
N ALA A 112 -10.60 -13.82 38.22
CA ALA A 112 -11.17 -12.57 38.72
C ALA A 112 -11.99 -11.80 37.66
N GLY A 113 -12.19 -12.35 36.46
CA GLY A 113 -12.90 -11.71 35.35
C GLY A 113 -12.00 -10.92 34.40
N GLY A 114 -10.69 -10.89 34.64
CA GLY A 114 -9.73 -10.20 33.80
C GLY A 114 -9.44 -8.75 34.24
N VAL A 115 -8.51 -8.13 33.51
CA VAL A 115 -8.21 -6.69 33.61
C VAL A 115 -9.31 -5.90 32.92
N SER A 116 -9.86 -4.89 33.61
CA SER A 116 -10.90 -4.03 33.05
C SER A 116 -10.37 -3.16 31.91
N GLU A 117 -11.23 -2.52 31.12
CA GLU A 117 -10.81 -1.59 30.05
C GLU A 117 -9.99 -0.40 30.57
N ARG A 118 -10.14 -0.08 31.86
CA ARG A 118 -9.43 1.00 32.54
C ARG A 118 -8.09 0.56 33.13
N GLY A 119 -7.77 -0.74 33.11
CA GLY A 119 -6.55 -1.28 33.71
C GLY A 119 -5.41 -1.48 32.74
N THR A 120 -4.18 -1.42 33.24
CA THR A 120 -2.99 -1.75 32.46
C THR A 120 -2.80 -3.25 32.34
N ARG A 121 -2.47 -3.73 31.14
CA ARG A 121 -1.99 -5.11 30.93
C ARG A 121 -0.47 -5.20 30.87
N ARG A 122 0.22 -4.05 30.81
CA ARG A 122 1.66 -3.98 30.59
C ARG A 122 2.48 -3.78 31.86
N ARG A 123 1.85 -3.23 32.90
CA ARG A 123 2.50 -2.88 34.17
C ARG A 123 1.74 -3.48 35.36
N VAL A 124 1.46 -4.77 35.30
CA VAL A 124 0.86 -5.47 36.44
C VAL A 124 1.91 -5.61 37.54
N ARG A 125 1.59 -5.17 38.75
CA ARG A 125 2.51 -5.13 39.89
C ARG A 125 2.28 -6.32 40.79
N LEU A 126 3.36 -7.05 41.05
CA LEU A 126 3.39 -8.16 41.99
C LEU A 126 4.22 -7.71 43.20
N VAL A 127 3.62 -7.77 44.37
CA VAL A 127 4.29 -7.45 45.63
C VAL A 127 4.32 -8.70 46.48
N ASP A 128 5.52 -9.14 46.84
CA ASP A 128 5.79 -10.26 47.74
C ASP A 128 6.88 -9.88 48.76
N GLU A 129 7.38 -10.85 49.54
CA GLU A 129 8.43 -10.60 50.55
C GLU A 129 9.76 -10.11 49.94
N GLN A 130 10.00 -10.36 48.66
CA GLN A 130 11.23 -9.98 47.94
C GLN A 130 11.14 -8.55 47.39
N GLY A 131 9.96 -7.95 47.38
CA GLY A 131 9.70 -6.58 46.94
C GLY A 131 8.63 -6.49 45.85
N GLU A 132 8.65 -5.39 45.11
CA GLU A 132 7.74 -5.12 43.99
C GLU A 132 8.41 -5.46 42.65
N ARG A 133 7.69 -6.18 41.78
CA ARG A 133 8.10 -6.43 40.40
C ARG A 133 6.95 -6.18 39.42
N GLU A 134 7.25 -5.64 38.26
CA GLU A 134 6.28 -5.42 37.18
C GLU A 134 6.33 -6.55 36.15
N VAL A 135 5.15 -6.88 35.61
CA VAL A 135 4.94 -7.93 34.62
C VAL A 135 4.10 -7.40 33.45
N ASP A 136 4.53 -7.68 32.22
CA ASP A 136 3.85 -7.31 30.98
C ASP A 136 2.99 -8.49 30.47
N LEU A 137 1.76 -8.61 30.98
CA LEU A 137 0.82 -9.65 30.55
C LEU A 137 0.42 -9.51 29.08
N LEU A 138 0.37 -8.29 28.54
CA LEU A 138 0.11 -8.10 27.11
C LEU A 138 1.20 -8.76 26.25
N ARG A 139 2.47 -8.69 26.69
CA ARG A 139 3.56 -9.40 26.02
C ARG A 139 3.34 -10.91 26.05
N PHE A 140 2.98 -11.48 27.20
CA PHE A 140 2.60 -12.90 27.28
C PHE A 140 1.44 -13.23 26.31
N GLU A 141 0.37 -12.44 26.31
CA GLU A 141 -0.82 -12.65 25.49
C GLU A 141 -0.51 -12.61 23.98
N LEU A 142 0.38 -11.71 23.54
CA LEU A 142 0.65 -11.50 22.11
C LEU A 142 1.80 -12.34 21.56
N THR A 143 2.80 -12.68 22.38
CA THR A 143 4.02 -13.39 21.93
C THR A 143 4.18 -14.77 22.54
N GLY A 144 3.40 -15.12 23.56
CA GLY A 144 3.56 -16.37 24.33
C GLY A 144 4.78 -16.36 25.26
N ASP A 145 5.35 -15.19 25.57
CA ASP A 145 6.50 -15.06 26.46
C ASP A 145 6.13 -15.45 27.90
N ILE A 146 6.41 -16.71 28.25
CA ILE A 146 6.04 -17.29 29.54
C ILE A 146 6.78 -16.65 30.72
N SER A 147 7.87 -15.92 30.48
CA SER A 147 8.56 -15.16 31.53
C SER A 147 7.69 -14.06 32.11
N GLN A 148 6.72 -13.58 31.33
CA GLN A 148 5.75 -12.56 31.73
C GLN A 148 4.47 -13.16 32.32
N ASN A 149 4.42 -14.46 32.60
CA ASN A 149 3.29 -15.09 33.29
C ASN A 149 3.79 -15.99 34.42
N PRO A 150 4.35 -15.42 35.50
CA PRO A 150 4.95 -16.20 36.58
C PRO A 150 3.90 -17.00 37.37
N PHE A 151 4.36 -18.04 38.08
CA PHE A 151 3.52 -18.72 39.08
C PHE A 151 3.15 -17.75 40.20
N VAL A 152 1.96 -17.94 40.75
CA VAL A 152 1.50 -17.19 41.92
C VAL A 152 1.97 -17.89 43.19
N GLU A 153 2.33 -17.12 44.21
CA GLU A 153 2.80 -17.62 45.49
C GLU A 153 1.91 -17.10 46.63
N GLY A 154 1.92 -17.82 47.76
CA GLY A 154 1.17 -17.40 48.95
C GLY A 154 1.69 -16.09 49.52
N GLY A 155 0.79 -15.22 49.97
CA GLY A 155 1.14 -13.89 50.47
C GLY A 155 1.41 -12.85 49.38
N MET A 156 1.33 -13.22 48.10
CA MET A 156 1.48 -12.27 47.00
C MET A 156 0.26 -11.33 46.91
N HIS A 157 0.55 -10.03 46.77
CA HIS A 157 -0.41 -9.00 46.43
C HIS A 157 -0.25 -8.64 44.95
N ILE A 158 -1.32 -8.81 44.18
CA ILE A 158 -1.36 -8.52 42.75
C ILE A 158 -2.16 -7.24 42.58
N HIS A 159 -1.50 -6.19 42.09
CA HIS A 159 -2.11 -4.90 41.86
C HIS A 159 -2.11 -4.56 40.36
N VAL A 160 -3.26 -4.18 39.83
CA VAL A 160 -3.42 -3.72 38.44
C VAL A 160 -3.66 -2.22 38.44
N PRO A 161 -2.65 -1.40 38.11
CA PRO A 161 -2.82 0.04 38.00
C PRO A 161 -3.80 0.45 36.88
N PRO A 162 -4.26 1.71 36.89
CA PRO A 162 -4.92 2.31 35.73
C PRO A 162 -4.06 2.24 34.46
N ARG A 163 -4.76 2.18 33.32
CA ARG A 163 -4.19 2.16 31.98
C ARG A 163 -3.35 3.42 31.78
N GLY A 164 -2.12 3.22 31.33
CA GLY A 164 -1.19 4.31 31.08
C GLY A 164 -1.42 5.00 29.75
N PRO A 165 -0.51 5.94 29.40
CA PRO A 165 -0.54 6.60 28.11
C PRO A 165 -0.46 5.60 26.95
N SER A 166 -1.23 5.87 25.90
CA SER A 166 -1.39 4.99 24.75
C SER A 166 -1.00 5.67 23.43
N VAL A 167 -0.79 4.84 22.42
CA VAL A 167 -0.60 5.21 21.02
C VAL A 167 -1.48 4.35 20.14
N THR A 168 -1.84 4.88 18.97
CA THR A 168 -2.71 4.20 18.01
C THR A 168 -1.91 3.73 16.82
N LEU A 169 -1.93 2.43 16.53
CA LEU A 169 -1.30 1.80 15.38
C LEU A 169 -2.36 1.38 14.36
N THR A 170 -2.28 1.88 13.13
CA THR A 170 -3.31 1.69 12.08
C THR A 170 -2.73 1.38 10.70
N GLY A 171 -3.56 0.85 9.82
CA GLY A 171 -3.20 0.54 8.43
C GLY A 171 -2.62 -0.87 8.26
N ALA A 172 -1.63 -1.02 7.37
CA ALA A 172 -1.01 -2.27 6.94
C ALA A 172 -0.04 -2.88 7.98
N VAL A 173 -0.49 -3.00 9.22
CA VAL A 173 0.20 -3.70 10.32
C VAL A 173 -0.52 -5.00 10.63
N ARG A 174 0.14 -5.95 11.30
CA ARG A 174 -0.50 -7.25 11.62
C ARG A 174 -1.62 -7.14 12.64
N ARG A 175 -1.45 -6.27 13.63
CA ARG A 175 -2.41 -6.06 14.72
C ARG A 175 -2.61 -4.56 14.90
N PRO A 176 -3.53 -3.94 14.12
CA PRO A 176 -3.91 -2.55 14.35
C PRO A 176 -4.69 -2.45 15.66
N GLY A 177 -4.53 -1.33 16.36
CA GLY A 177 -5.17 -1.10 17.65
C GLY A 177 -4.51 0.00 18.46
N GLU A 178 -5.07 0.23 19.64
CA GLU A 178 -4.51 1.16 20.62
C GLU A 178 -3.69 0.38 21.67
N TYR A 179 -2.45 0.81 21.88
CA TYR A 179 -1.50 0.13 22.74
C TYR A 179 -0.91 1.09 23.78
N GLU A 180 -0.78 0.63 25.02
CA GLU A 180 0.00 1.36 26.02
C GLU A 180 1.47 1.44 25.62
N LEU A 181 2.07 2.60 25.86
CA LEU A 181 3.50 2.80 25.68
C LEU A 181 4.29 1.87 26.60
N GLY A 182 5.29 1.20 26.01
CA GLY A 182 6.31 0.49 26.78
C GLY A 182 7.25 1.45 27.50
N PRO A 183 8.13 0.93 28.39
CA PRO A 183 9.02 1.76 29.22
C PRO A 183 9.98 2.65 28.40
N THR A 184 10.28 2.26 27.17
CA THR A 184 11.18 2.97 26.24
C THR A 184 10.45 3.92 25.29
N GLY A 185 9.12 3.76 25.13
CA GLY A 185 8.35 4.41 24.07
C GLY A 185 8.78 4.04 22.64
N SER A 186 9.49 2.92 22.46
CA SER A 186 10.05 2.48 21.18
C SER A 186 8.98 2.04 20.17
N LEU A 187 8.99 2.62 18.97
CA LEU A 187 8.16 2.14 17.86
C LEU A 187 8.59 0.75 17.39
N ALA A 188 9.89 0.48 17.33
CA ALA A 188 10.40 -0.84 16.96
C ALA A 188 9.94 -1.94 17.94
N GLU A 189 9.98 -1.68 19.24
CA GLU A 189 9.50 -2.60 20.27
C GLU A 189 7.99 -2.82 20.17
N LEU A 190 7.21 -1.75 19.95
CA LEU A 190 5.77 -1.87 19.76
C LEU A 190 5.43 -2.69 18.50
N LEU A 191 6.12 -2.46 17.39
CA LEU A 191 5.93 -3.23 16.16
C LEU A 191 6.35 -4.70 16.36
N ALA A 192 7.45 -4.96 17.07
CA ALA A 192 7.86 -6.33 17.40
C ALA A 192 6.79 -7.05 18.23
N LEU A 193 6.26 -6.39 19.26
CA LEU A 193 5.18 -6.90 20.11
C LEU A 193 3.90 -7.19 19.31
N THR A 194 3.53 -6.31 18.38
CA THR A 194 2.29 -6.42 17.59
C THR A 194 2.43 -7.35 16.38
N GLY A 195 3.62 -7.87 16.10
CA GLY A 195 3.90 -8.81 15.00
C GLY A 195 4.37 -8.14 13.69
N GLY A 196 4.61 -6.84 13.72
CA GLY A 196 5.17 -6.06 12.62
C GLY A 196 4.16 -5.74 11.52
N PHE A 197 4.64 -5.72 10.29
CA PHE A 197 3.90 -5.24 9.13
C PHE A 197 3.13 -6.35 8.41
N HIS A 198 2.03 -5.97 7.75
CA HIS A 198 1.42 -6.79 6.71
C HIS A 198 2.32 -6.84 5.46
N ALA A 199 2.14 -7.84 4.60
CA ALA A 199 2.95 -8.00 3.38
C ALA A 199 2.77 -6.83 2.40
N SER A 200 1.56 -6.25 2.38
CA SER A 200 1.22 -5.11 1.53
C SER A 200 1.59 -3.76 2.14
N ALA A 201 2.45 -3.68 3.15
CA ALA A 201 2.75 -2.41 3.83
C ALA A 201 3.74 -1.52 3.05
N ALA A 202 3.36 -0.28 2.75
CA ALA A 202 4.28 0.75 2.25
C ALA A 202 5.03 1.39 3.42
N ARG A 203 6.09 0.72 3.86
CA ARG A 203 6.88 1.12 5.03
C ARG A 203 7.52 2.51 4.89
N SER A 204 7.88 2.90 3.68
CA SER A 204 8.49 4.21 3.36
C SER A 204 7.49 5.37 3.35
N GLU A 205 6.19 5.09 3.37
CA GLU A 205 5.11 6.08 3.29
C GLU A 205 4.31 6.19 4.60
N ALA A 206 4.85 5.63 5.69
CA ALA A 206 4.19 5.70 6.97
C ALA A 206 4.11 7.14 7.48
N ARG A 207 3.10 7.41 8.29
CA ARG A 207 2.82 8.73 8.86
C ARG A 207 2.71 8.60 10.35
N LEU A 208 3.40 9.50 11.05
CA LEU A 208 3.25 9.70 12.48
C LEU A 208 2.50 11.02 12.68
N THR A 209 1.29 10.94 13.21
CA THR A 209 0.53 12.13 13.61
C THR A 209 0.65 12.32 15.12
N ARG A 210 1.12 13.49 15.53
CA ARG A 210 1.31 13.89 16.93
C ARG A 210 0.49 15.14 17.22
N ILE A 211 -0.08 15.23 18.41
CA ILE A 211 -0.73 16.44 18.90
C ILE A 211 0.28 17.18 19.78
N GLY A 212 0.72 18.35 19.32
CA GLY A 212 1.64 19.21 20.07
C GLY A 212 0.98 19.79 21.33
N PRO A 213 1.78 20.32 22.27
CA PRO A 213 1.26 20.94 23.50
C PRO A 213 0.38 22.18 23.25
N ASP A 214 0.44 22.78 22.05
CA ASP A 214 -0.44 23.86 21.60
C ASP A 214 -1.77 23.36 21.01
N GLY A 215 -2.01 22.05 21.01
CA GLY A 215 -3.19 21.40 20.45
C GLY A 215 -3.15 21.22 18.93
N ARG A 216 -2.07 21.62 18.25
CA ARG A 216 -1.95 21.44 16.79
C ARG A 216 -1.53 20.02 16.44
N LYS A 217 -2.13 19.49 15.38
CA LYS A 217 -1.74 18.20 14.80
C LYS A 217 -0.57 18.42 13.84
N GLU A 218 0.56 17.77 14.14
CA GLU A 218 1.70 17.65 13.24
C GLU A 218 1.70 16.24 12.63
N THR A 219 1.89 16.14 11.32
CA THR A 219 2.01 14.83 10.64
C THR A 219 3.36 14.73 9.97
N LEU A 220 4.19 13.83 10.49
CA LEU A 220 5.55 13.56 10.02
C LEU A 220 5.50 12.36 9.09
N ALA A 221 6.08 12.49 7.90
CA ALA A 221 6.37 11.34 7.06
C ALA A 221 7.56 10.58 7.68
N VAL A 222 7.39 9.29 7.90
CA VAL A 222 8.38 8.42 8.52
C VAL A 222 8.67 7.26 7.59
N ASP A 223 9.91 7.19 7.10
CA ASP A 223 10.37 5.99 6.41
C ASP A 223 10.74 4.92 7.45
N LEU A 224 9.85 3.94 7.66
CA LEU A 224 10.06 2.88 8.65
C LEU A 224 11.16 1.89 8.26
N ALA A 225 11.67 1.91 7.02
CA ALA A 225 12.83 1.09 6.67
C ALA A 225 14.11 1.62 7.34
N THR A 226 14.22 2.95 7.47
CA THR A 226 15.37 3.63 8.08
C THR A 226 15.12 3.98 9.55
N ALA A 227 13.91 4.40 9.89
CA ALA A 227 13.54 4.87 11.23
C ALA A 227 13.42 3.76 12.30
N LEU A 228 13.57 2.49 11.92
CA LEU A 228 13.62 1.35 12.84
C LEU A 228 15.05 0.81 13.05
N ALA A 229 16.05 1.36 12.33
CA ALA A 229 17.42 0.90 12.41
C ALA A 229 18.15 1.58 13.58
N ARG A 230 18.65 0.78 14.55
CA ARG A 230 19.46 1.32 15.65
C ARG A 230 20.66 2.12 15.12
N PRO A 231 20.99 3.30 15.69
CA PRO A 231 20.45 3.88 16.92
C PRO A 231 19.19 4.75 16.73
N ALA A 232 18.73 4.93 15.49
CA ALA A 232 17.53 5.69 15.17
C ALA A 232 16.29 4.82 15.38
N ASP A 233 15.62 4.99 16.52
CA ASP A 233 14.28 4.48 16.76
C ASP A 233 13.36 5.65 17.10
N VAL A 234 12.14 5.61 16.57
CA VAL A 234 11.16 6.65 16.80
C VAL A 234 10.64 6.51 18.22
N SER A 235 10.94 7.50 19.07
CA SER A 235 10.35 7.62 20.40
C SER A 235 8.93 8.18 20.27
N LEU A 236 7.97 7.30 20.56
CA LEU A 236 6.55 7.60 20.55
C LEU A 236 6.15 8.37 21.81
N GLN A 237 5.18 9.26 21.65
CA GLN A 237 4.59 10.08 22.70
C GLN A 237 3.12 9.71 22.91
N PRO A 238 2.57 9.99 24.11
CA PRO A 238 1.15 9.80 24.39
C PRO A 238 0.26 10.43 23.32
N GLY A 239 -0.70 9.66 22.79
CA GLY A 239 -1.65 10.11 21.78
C GLY A 239 -1.14 10.09 20.34
N ASP A 240 0.10 9.65 20.09
CA ASP A 240 0.61 9.47 18.74
C ASP A 240 -0.25 8.47 17.94
N VAL A 241 -0.47 8.78 16.67
CA VAL A 241 -1.12 7.89 15.71
C VAL A 241 -0.11 7.53 14.61
N VAL A 242 0.25 6.26 14.55
CA VAL A 242 1.09 5.69 13.51
C VAL A 242 0.19 5.03 12.47
N PHE A 243 0.19 5.58 11.26
CA PHE A 243 -0.54 5.04 10.12
C PHE A 243 0.44 4.50 9.08
N VAL A 244 0.35 3.21 8.78
CA VAL A 244 1.13 2.56 7.72
C VAL A 244 0.21 2.30 6.54
N PRO A 245 0.32 3.02 5.41
CA PRO A 245 -0.53 2.73 4.27
C PRO A 245 -0.20 1.34 3.69
N THR A 246 -1.14 0.77 2.95
CA THR A 246 -0.79 -0.29 2.00
C THR A 246 0.09 0.32 0.91
N VAL A 247 0.95 -0.50 0.28
CA VAL A 247 1.58 -0.17 -0.99
C VAL A 247 0.47 0.26 -1.92
N SER A 248 0.35 1.57 -2.09
CA SER A 248 -0.37 2.13 -3.19
C SER A 248 0.49 1.71 -4.37
N VAL A 249 0.14 0.61 -5.02
CA VAL A 249 0.35 0.58 -6.45
C VAL A 249 -0.49 1.77 -6.89
N LEU A 250 0.12 2.95 -7.05
CA LEU A 250 -0.39 3.91 -8.01
C LEU A 250 -0.49 3.05 -9.25
N GLN A 251 -1.69 2.51 -9.51
CA GLN A 251 -1.87 1.72 -10.70
C GLN A 251 -1.50 2.69 -11.80
N ASP A 252 -0.44 2.37 -12.53
CA ASP A 252 -0.08 3.20 -13.65
C ASP A 252 -1.33 3.22 -14.54
N VAL A 253 -1.84 4.41 -14.85
CA VAL A 253 -3.10 4.53 -15.61
C VAL A 253 -2.77 5.16 -16.95
N VAL A 254 -3.35 4.61 -18.00
CA VAL A 254 -3.31 5.20 -19.33
C VAL A 254 -4.73 5.56 -19.76
N GLU A 255 -4.86 6.60 -20.57
CA GLU A 255 -6.14 7.05 -21.11
C GLU A 255 -6.20 6.78 -22.62
N VAL A 256 -7.33 6.28 -23.09
CA VAL A 256 -7.66 6.13 -24.50
C VAL A 256 -8.82 7.05 -24.81
N ARG A 257 -8.70 7.85 -25.86
CA ARG A 257 -9.79 8.71 -26.32
C ARG A 257 -9.91 8.79 -27.83
N GLY A 258 -11.12 9.03 -28.31
CA GLY A 258 -11.42 9.21 -29.74
C GLY A 258 -12.11 8.01 -30.37
N ALA A 259 -11.83 7.76 -31.65
CA ALA A 259 -12.58 6.86 -32.52
C ALA A 259 -12.22 5.38 -32.31
N PHE A 260 -12.44 4.88 -31.10
CA PHE A 260 -12.36 3.45 -30.77
C PHE A 260 -13.76 2.86 -30.63
N ALA A 261 -13.89 1.54 -30.84
CA ALA A 261 -15.17 0.86 -30.72
C ALA A 261 -15.74 0.89 -29.29
N GLY A 262 -14.86 0.90 -28.29
CA GLY A 262 -15.22 0.89 -26.88
C GLY A 262 -15.64 -0.48 -26.38
N VAL A 263 -15.69 -0.59 -25.06
CA VAL A 263 -16.22 -1.73 -24.30
C VAL A 263 -17.38 -1.26 -23.42
N ALA A 264 -18.04 -2.16 -22.71
CA ALA A 264 -19.23 -1.85 -21.90
C ALA A 264 -19.01 -0.67 -20.92
N ASP A 265 -17.79 -0.56 -20.37
CA ASP A 265 -17.42 0.45 -19.37
C ASP A 265 -16.85 1.75 -19.99
N SER A 266 -16.85 1.89 -21.31
CA SER A 266 -16.31 3.09 -21.98
C SER A 266 -17.22 4.30 -21.79
N GLY A 267 -16.63 5.41 -21.34
CA GLY A 267 -17.29 6.71 -21.35
C GLY A 267 -17.56 7.15 -22.78
N LYS A 268 -18.83 7.31 -23.16
CA LYS A 268 -19.22 7.71 -24.51
C LYS A 268 -19.17 9.23 -24.66
N THR A 269 -18.57 9.70 -25.73
CA THR A 269 -18.56 11.11 -26.15
C THR A 269 -18.89 11.20 -27.64
N THR A 270 -18.92 12.40 -28.19
CA THR A 270 -19.22 12.64 -29.61
C THR A 270 -18.24 13.67 -30.15
N THR A 271 -17.61 13.36 -31.27
CA THR A 271 -16.66 14.22 -31.95
C THR A 271 -17.03 14.29 -33.43
N ALA A 272 -17.28 15.50 -33.95
CA ALA A 272 -17.77 15.71 -35.32
C ALA A 272 -19.01 14.86 -35.67
N GLY A 273 -19.94 14.69 -34.73
CA GLY A 273 -21.16 13.90 -34.91
C GLY A 273 -20.97 12.38 -34.88
N LYS A 274 -19.74 11.89 -34.71
CA LYS A 274 -19.41 10.46 -34.62
C LYS A 274 -19.23 10.04 -33.14
N PRO A 275 -19.69 8.84 -32.75
CA PRO A 275 -19.52 8.36 -31.38
C PRO A 275 -18.04 8.04 -31.11
N THR A 276 -17.52 8.59 -30.03
CA THR A 276 -16.13 8.39 -29.59
C THR A 276 -16.12 7.96 -28.13
N ILE A 277 -14.97 7.51 -27.63
CA ILE A 277 -14.83 7.12 -26.22
C ILE A 277 -13.81 7.98 -25.49
N VAL A 278 -13.91 8.00 -24.16
CA VAL A 278 -12.81 8.29 -23.24
C VAL A 278 -12.83 7.19 -22.18
N GLN A 279 -11.73 6.46 -22.05
CA GLN A 279 -11.60 5.43 -21.03
C GLN A 279 -10.20 5.36 -20.45
N ARG A 280 -10.13 5.16 -19.14
CA ARG A 280 -8.91 4.89 -18.40
C ARG A 280 -8.73 3.39 -18.20
N PHE A 281 -7.51 2.93 -18.39
CA PHE A 281 -7.09 1.55 -18.22
C PHE A 281 -5.97 1.46 -17.21
N GLU A 282 -6.01 0.46 -16.34
CA GLU A 282 -4.84 0.04 -15.58
C GLU A 282 -3.77 -0.47 -16.55
N LEU A 283 -2.55 0.04 -16.41
CA LEU A 283 -1.38 -0.30 -17.21
C LEU A 283 -0.67 -1.50 -16.58
N ALA A 284 -0.61 -2.61 -17.32
CA ALA A 284 0.19 -3.76 -16.91
C ALA A 284 1.66 -3.59 -17.35
N ARG A 285 2.58 -4.21 -16.60
CA ARG A 285 4.02 -4.09 -16.84
C ARG A 285 4.38 -4.58 -18.25
N GLY A 286 4.92 -3.67 -19.07
CA GLY A 286 5.39 -3.98 -20.42
C GLY A 286 4.31 -3.87 -21.51
N GLU A 287 3.09 -3.42 -21.19
CA GLU A 287 2.06 -3.17 -22.20
C GLU A 287 2.49 -2.11 -23.22
N ARG A 288 2.00 -2.29 -24.45
CA ARG A 288 2.32 -1.44 -25.61
C ARG A 288 1.04 -0.92 -26.24
N VAL A 289 1.15 -0.01 -27.21
CA VAL A 289 -0.01 0.60 -27.89
C VAL A 289 -0.98 -0.47 -28.41
N THR A 290 -0.49 -1.55 -28.98
CA THR A 290 -1.33 -2.62 -29.54
C THR A 290 -2.23 -3.28 -28.50
N ASP A 291 -1.72 -3.49 -27.27
CA ASP A 291 -2.49 -4.07 -26.16
C ASP A 291 -3.63 -3.14 -25.76
N LEU A 292 -3.32 -1.85 -25.67
CA LEU A 292 -4.28 -0.84 -25.28
C LEU A 292 -5.39 -0.65 -26.33
N VAL A 293 -5.02 -0.63 -27.62
CA VAL A 293 -5.99 -0.56 -28.74
C VAL A 293 -6.97 -1.74 -28.69
N ARG A 294 -6.47 -2.95 -28.44
CA ARG A 294 -7.30 -4.17 -28.33
C ARG A 294 -8.25 -4.10 -27.12
N ARG A 295 -7.76 -3.64 -25.97
CA ARG A 295 -8.58 -3.45 -24.75
C ARG A 295 -9.64 -2.36 -24.91
N ALA A 296 -9.37 -1.36 -25.74
CA ALA A 296 -10.34 -0.34 -26.14
C ALA A 296 -11.38 -0.82 -27.17
N GLY A 297 -11.39 -2.12 -27.51
CA GLY A 297 -12.32 -2.72 -28.48
C GLY A 297 -11.86 -2.60 -29.94
N GLY A 298 -10.64 -2.10 -30.18
CA GLY A 298 -10.11 -1.82 -31.51
C GLY A 298 -10.53 -0.45 -32.06
N PRO A 299 -9.94 -0.01 -33.18
CA PRO A 299 -10.33 1.24 -33.83
C PRO A 299 -11.74 1.13 -34.41
N ALA A 300 -12.50 2.22 -34.32
CA ALA A 300 -13.80 2.32 -34.98
C ALA A 300 -13.62 2.46 -36.51
N PRO A 301 -14.62 2.08 -37.33
CA PRO A 301 -14.54 2.16 -38.80
C PRO A 301 -14.28 3.57 -39.35
N PHE A 302 -14.57 4.60 -38.55
CA PHE A 302 -14.39 6.00 -38.88
C PHE A 302 -13.20 6.65 -38.15
N GLY A 303 -12.29 5.85 -37.58
CA GLY A 303 -11.06 6.34 -36.97
C GLY A 303 -9.94 6.50 -38.00
N ASP A 304 -9.22 7.62 -37.93
CA ASP A 304 -8.09 7.88 -38.83
C ASP A 304 -6.81 7.25 -38.27
N LEU A 305 -6.56 6.02 -38.71
CA LEU A 305 -5.49 5.18 -38.20
C LEU A 305 -4.08 5.79 -38.40
N ARG A 306 -3.89 6.64 -39.40
CA ARG A 306 -2.57 7.22 -39.72
C ARG A 306 -2.21 8.39 -38.82
N LEU A 307 -3.19 8.97 -38.13
CA LEU A 307 -3.04 10.18 -37.33
C LEU A 307 -3.24 9.93 -35.84
N ALA A 308 -3.12 8.68 -35.37
CA ALA A 308 -3.15 8.42 -33.95
C ALA A 308 -1.92 9.07 -33.26
N MET A 309 -2.12 9.50 -32.03
CA MET A 309 -1.13 10.27 -31.28
C MET A 309 -1.07 9.79 -29.84
N LEU A 310 0.14 9.55 -29.35
CA LEU A 310 0.40 9.28 -27.95
C LEU A 310 0.95 10.54 -27.29
N GLU A 311 0.23 11.09 -26.31
CA GLU A 311 0.68 12.20 -25.48
C GLU A 311 1.26 11.65 -24.17
N ARG A 312 2.55 11.93 -23.91
CA ARG A 312 3.30 11.46 -22.75
C ARG A 312 3.78 12.61 -21.90
N ARG A 313 3.62 12.52 -20.57
CA ARG A 313 4.08 13.55 -19.63
C ARG A 313 5.10 13.00 -18.64
N ALA A 314 6.34 13.48 -18.72
CA ALA A 314 7.38 13.17 -17.75
C ALA A 314 7.35 14.20 -16.58
N GLY A 315 6.63 13.88 -15.50
CA GLY A 315 6.54 14.73 -14.31
C GLY A 315 5.89 16.09 -14.58
N SER A 316 6.54 17.19 -14.16
CA SER A 316 6.10 18.57 -14.45
C SER A 316 6.58 19.10 -15.81
N GLY A 317 7.28 18.28 -16.61
CA GLY A 317 7.82 18.66 -17.90
C GLY A 317 6.78 18.86 -19.02
N PRO A 318 7.24 19.28 -20.21
CA PRO A 318 6.38 19.45 -21.38
C PRO A 318 5.78 18.12 -21.83
N VAL A 319 4.58 18.17 -22.43
CA VAL A 319 3.93 16.99 -23.02
C VAL A 319 4.66 16.61 -24.30
N GLN A 320 5.18 15.39 -24.35
CA GLN A 320 5.75 14.80 -25.55
C GLN A 320 4.62 14.24 -26.43
N ARG A 321 4.66 14.56 -27.73
CA ARG A 321 3.71 14.05 -28.72
C ARG A 321 4.42 13.06 -29.64
N ILE A 322 4.00 11.81 -29.59
CA ILE A 322 4.58 10.70 -30.34
C ILE A 322 3.53 10.25 -31.37
N PRO A 323 3.73 10.54 -32.67
CA PRO A 323 2.86 10.02 -33.72
C PRO A 323 2.92 8.49 -33.75
N VAL A 324 1.75 7.84 -33.89
CA VAL A 324 1.65 6.38 -34.01
C VAL A 324 0.77 6.05 -35.20
N ASP A 325 1.35 5.45 -36.23
CA ASP A 325 0.59 5.00 -37.40
C ASP A 325 -0.04 3.62 -37.10
N LEU A 326 -1.31 3.64 -36.67
CA LEU A 326 -2.08 2.43 -36.38
C LEU A 326 -2.39 1.61 -37.64
N HIS A 327 -2.34 2.19 -38.84
CA HIS A 327 -2.51 1.43 -40.07
C HIS A 327 -1.29 0.53 -40.26
N ARG A 328 -0.09 1.10 -40.20
CA ARG A 328 1.16 0.35 -40.27
C ARG A 328 1.25 -0.68 -39.14
N LEU A 329 0.86 -0.31 -37.92
CA LEU A 329 0.90 -1.21 -36.78
C LEU A 329 -0.07 -2.40 -36.91
N LEU A 330 -1.36 -2.12 -37.17
CA LEU A 330 -2.41 -3.13 -37.06
C LEU A 330 -2.60 -3.93 -38.36
N VAL A 331 -2.39 -3.29 -39.51
CA VAL A 331 -2.62 -3.89 -40.84
C VAL A 331 -1.31 -4.42 -41.41
N GLU A 332 -0.28 -3.57 -41.50
CA GLU A 332 1.01 -3.95 -42.10
C GLU A 332 1.92 -4.72 -41.13
N LYS A 333 1.54 -4.81 -39.86
CA LYS A 333 2.28 -5.50 -38.78
C LYS A 333 3.67 -4.92 -38.52
N ASP A 334 3.81 -3.61 -38.71
CA ASP A 334 5.05 -2.89 -38.41
C ASP A 334 5.18 -2.61 -36.90
N GLU A 335 5.94 -3.45 -36.22
CA GLU A 335 6.19 -3.35 -34.77
C GLU A 335 6.97 -2.08 -34.37
N SER A 336 7.58 -1.34 -35.32
CA SER A 336 8.24 -0.06 -35.01
C SER A 336 7.27 1.01 -34.53
N GLN A 337 5.98 0.86 -34.85
CA GLN A 337 4.91 1.75 -34.40
C GLN A 337 4.37 1.39 -33.01
N ASP A 338 4.76 0.23 -32.46
CA ASP A 338 4.23 -0.25 -31.19
C ASP A 338 5.02 0.33 -30.01
N VAL A 339 4.60 1.50 -29.55
CA VAL A 339 5.30 2.23 -28.49
C VAL A 339 4.99 1.59 -27.12
N PRO A 340 6.00 1.36 -26.25
CA PRO A 340 5.74 0.91 -24.88
C PRO A 340 5.02 2.00 -24.08
N MET A 341 3.96 1.63 -23.40
CA MET A 341 3.12 2.55 -22.64
C MET A 341 3.76 2.92 -21.29
N GLN A 342 3.52 4.14 -20.82
CA GLN A 342 3.98 4.66 -19.54
C GLN A 342 2.80 5.23 -18.74
N ASN A 343 2.95 5.33 -17.42
CA ASN A 343 1.94 5.93 -16.56
C ASN A 343 1.60 7.36 -17.02
N GLY A 344 0.31 7.65 -17.12
CA GLY A 344 -0.22 8.95 -17.52
C GLY A 344 -0.23 9.20 -19.03
N ASP A 345 0.15 8.23 -19.86
CA ASP A 345 0.05 8.34 -21.30
C ASP A 345 -1.42 8.46 -21.76
N VAL A 346 -1.65 9.26 -22.80
CA VAL A 346 -2.96 9.44 -23.45
C VAL A 346 -2.86 9.08 -24.93
N LEU A 347 -3.48 7.97 -25.32
CA LEU A 347 -3.60 7.56 -26.72
C LEU A 347 -4.87 8.17 -27.34
N THR A 348 -4.69 8.99 -28.37
CA THR A 348 -5.78 9.65 -29.09
C THR A 348 -5.88 9.10 -30.51
N LEU A 349 -7.08 8.65 -30.91
CA LEU A 349 -7.39 8.28 -32.29
C LEU A 349 -8.41 9.28 -32.86
N PRO A 350 -8.00 10.20 -33.75
CA PRO A 350 -8.93 11.16 -34.33
C PRO A 350 -9.98 10.47 -35.22
N VAL A 351 -11.13 11.12 -35.36
CA VAL A 351 -12.15 10.72 -36.34
C VAL A 351 -11.68 11.12 -37.74
N VAL A 352 -11.97 10.30 -38.75
CA VAL A 352 -11.84 10.69 -40.16
C VAL A 352 -12.79 11.86 -40.40
N GLU A 353 -12.22 12.98 -40.87
CA GLU A 353 -13.01 14.16 -41.21
C GLU A 353 -13.57 14.01 -42.61
N ASP A 354 -14.86 13.70 -42.73
CA ASP A 354 -15.55 13.59 -44.04
C ASP A 354 -15.87 14.98 -44.61
N LYS A 355 -14.95 15.93 -44.52
CA LYS A 355 -15.15 17.32 -44.97
C LYS A 355 -13.96 17.85 -45.76
N VAL A 356 -14.24 18.71 -46.73
CA VAL A 356 -13.24 19.54 -47.42
C VAL A 356 -13.47 20.98 -47.01
N TYR A 357 -12.41 21.66 -46.61
CA TYR A 357 -12.48 23.06 -46.21
C TYR A 357 -12.20 23.95 -47.40
N VAL A 358 -13.08 24.91 -47.67
CA VAL A 358 -12.84 25.93 -48.69
C VAL A 358 -12.65 27.26 -47.99
N VAL A 359 -11.47 27.86 -48.17
CA VAL A 359 -11.04 29.08 -47.48
C VAL A 359 -10.50 30.11 -48.46
N GLY A 360 -10.50 31.38 -48.06
CA GLY A 360 -10.05 32.51 -48.89
C GLY A 360 -11.20 33.22 -49.60
N GLU A 361 -10.96 33.71 -50.82
CA GLU A 361 -11.86 34.57 -51.61
C GLU A 361 -12.99 33.78 -52.29
N VAL A 362 -13.86 33.20 -51.48
CA VAL A 362 -15.12 32.57 -51.89
C VAL A 362 -16.27 33.25 -51.18
N ARG A 363 -17.50 33.15 -51.71
CA ARG A 363 -18.64 33.88 -51.14
C ARG A 363 -19.09 33.36 -49.77
N ALA A 364 -18.91 32.07 -49.52
CA ALA A 364 -19.23 31.42 -48.26
C ALA A 364 -18.12 30.42 -47.88
N PRO A 365 -16.99 30.90 -47.31
CA PRO A 365 -15.94 30.02 -46.82
C PRO A 365 -16.47 29.09 -45.73
N GLY A 366 -15.98 27.86 -45.68
CA GLY A 366 -16.46 26.90 -44.69
C GLY A 366 -16.09 25.45 -44.99
N ALA A 367 -16.63 24.56 -44.15
CA ALA A 367 -16.44 23.12 -44.28
C ALA A 367 -17.61 22.52 -45.07
N HIS A 368 -17.30 21.72 -46.08
CA HIS A 368 -18.28 21.06 -46.95
C HIS A 368 -18.12 19.55 -46.85
N ASP A 369 -19.22 18.80 -46.94
CA ASP A 369 -19.16 17.34 -46.87
C ASP A 369 -18.35 16.78 -48.04
N PHE A 370 -17.45 15.86 -47.73
CA PHE A 370 -16.60 15.20 -48.70
C PHE A 370 -17.45 14.29 -49.59
N ARG A 371 -17.23 14.46 -50.89
CA ARG A 371 -17.81 13.70 -51.99
C ARG A 371 -16.68 13.33 -52.96
N PRO A 372 -16.47 12.02 -53.23
CA PRO A 372 -15.35 11.54 -54.04
C PRO A 372 -15.48 11.89 -55.53
N ASP A 373 -16.69 12.23 -55.97
CA ASP A 373 -17.00 12.68 -57.33
C ASP A 373 -16.68 14.17 -57.59
N LEU A 374 -16.35 14.93 -56.54
CA LEU A 374 -16.11 16.37 -56.66
C LEU A 374 -14.62 16.72 -56.71
N GLY A 375 -14.28 17.59 -57.65
CA GLY A 375 -12.98 18.24 -57.72
C GLY A 375 -12.96 19.58 -56.97
N VAL A 376 -11.78 20.21 -56.97
CA VAL A 376 -11.53 21.47 -56.25
C VAL A 376 -12.49 22.60 -56.68
N ARG A 377 -12.80 22.69 -57.98
CA ARG A 377 -13.69 23.74 -58.53
C ARG A 377 -15.14 23.55 -58.08
N GLU A 378 -15.59 22.31 -57.98
CA GLU A 378 -16.92 21.97 -57.51
C GLU A 378 -17.07 22.34 -56.03
N TYR A 379 -16.06 22.10 -55.19
CA TYR A 379 -16.05 22.58 -53.82
C TYR A 379 -16.08 24.10 -53.70
N VAL A 380 -15.31 24.83 -54.53
CA VAL A 380 -15.40 26.30 -54.60
C VAL A 380 -16.81 26.75 -54.98
N THR A 381 -17.50 26.00 -55.85
CA THR A 381 -18.90 26.27 -56.21
C THR A 381 -19.85 26.02 -55.04
N LEU A 382 -19.66 24.93 -54.28
CA LEU A 382 -20.40 24.66 -53.04
C LEU A 382 -20.19 25.75 -51.99
N ALA A 383 -19.01 26.39 -51.97
CA ALA A 383 -18.71 27.57 -51.15
C ALA A 383 -19.32 28.88 -51.69
N GLY A 384 -20.39 28.80 -52.49
CA GLY A 384 -21.08 29.95 -53.09
C GLY A 384 -20.37 30.54 -54.31
N GLY A 385 -19.32 29.87 -54.81
CA GLY A 385 -18.51 30.33 -55.93
C GLY A 385 -17.46 31.39 -55.55
N PRO A 386 -16.62 31.78 -56.52
CA PRO A 386 -15.61 32.83 -56.32
C PRO A 386 -16.22 34.18 -55.91
N ALA A 387 -15.53 34.87 -55.00
CA ALA A 387 -15.79 36.29 -54.72
C ALA A 387 -15.34 37.18 -55.89
N LYS A 388 -15.76 38.46 -55.90
CA LYS A 388 -15.44 39.41 -57.00
C LYS A 388 -13.93 39.56 -57.27
N ARG A 389 -13.12 39.37 -56.24
CA ARG A 389 -11.66 39.48 -56.30
C ARG A 389 -10.97 38.13 -56.21
N ALA A 390 -11.66 37.02 -56.43
CA ALA A 390 -11.04 35.69 -56.37
C ALA A 390 -10.15 35.42 -57.59
N LYS A 391 -8.98 34.82 -57.38
CA LYS A 391 -8.13 34.29 -58.44
C LYS A 391 -8.15 32.76 -58.43
N ILE A 392 -9.21 32.19 -59.02
CA ILE A 392 -9.45 30.74 -58.98
C ILE A 392 -8.30 29.95 -59.61
N GLU A 393 -7.68 30.45 -60.68
CA GLU A 393 -6.58 29.75 -61.37
C GLU A 393 -5.35 29.57 -60.48
N ALA A 394 -5.23 30.39 -59.43
CA ALA A 394 -4.16 30.32 -58.44
C ALA A 394 -4.59 29.59 -57.15
N ALA A 395 -5.78 28.97 -57.12
CA ALA A 395 -6.20 28.18 -55.97
C ALA A 395 -5.24 27.00 -55.73
N THR A 396 -5.13 26.60 -54.47
CA THR A 396 -4.30 25.47 -54.05
C THR A 396 -5.13 24.45 -53.27
N LEU A 397 -4.76 23.18 -53.40
CA LEU A 397 -5.27 22.08 -52.61
C LEU A 397 -4.17 21.60 -51.67
N THR A 398 -4.40 21.71 -50.37
CA THR A 398 -3.48 21.24 -49.33
C THR A 398 -4.07 20.01 -48.65
N PHE A 399 -3.35 18.89 -48.69
CA PHE A 399 -3.71 17.66 -48.00
C PHE A 399 -3.29 17.71 -46.51
N ARG A 400 -3.83 16.79 -45.72
CA ARG A 400 -3.57 16.73 -44.26
C ARG A 400 -2.11 16.45 -43.91
N ASP A 401 -1.37 15.79 -44.81
CA ASP A 401 0.05 15.56 -44.68
C ASP A 401 0.92 16.80 -45.02
N GLY A 402 0.29 17.91 -45.37
CA GLY A 402 0.94 19.18 -45.70
C GLY A 402 1.32 19.36 -47.17
N ARG A 403 1.18 18.33 -48.01
CA ARG A 403 1.45 18.45 -49.45
C ARG A 403 0.44 19.41 -50.08
N THR A 404 0.95 20.38 -50.84
CA THR A 404 0.14 21.41 -51.48
C THR A 404 0.32 21.37 -52.99
N TYR A 405 -0.80 21.33 -53.71
CA TYR A 405 -0.85 21.28 -55.17
C TYR A 405 -1.51 22.53 -55.73
N ALA A 406 -0.96 23.08 -56.81
CA ALA A 406 -1.64 24.12 -57.58
C ALA A 406 -2.86 23.52 -58.26
N LEU A 407 -3.96 24.28 -58.39
CA LEU A 407 -5.23 23.80 -58.94
C LEU A 407 -5.09 23.04 -60.27
N LYS A 408 -4.18 23.48 -61.15
CA LYS A 408 -3.92 22.86 -62.46
C LYS A 408 -3.39 21.42 -62.38
N ASP A 409 -2.67 21.09 -61.31
CA ASP A 409 -2.01 19.80 -61.09
C ASP A 409 -2.59 19.08 -59.86
N ALA A 410 -3.71 19.59 -59.33
CA ALA A 410 -4.29 19.07 -58.09
C ALA A 410 -4.96 17.70 -58.34
N PRO A 411 -4.58 16.65 -57.60
CA PRO A 411 -5.34 15.41 -57.59
C PRO A 411 -6.72 15.64 -56.95
N PRO A 412 -7.66 14.68 -57.06
CA PRO A 412 -8.95 14.77 -56.37
C PRO A 412 -8.76 15.07 -54.87
N PRO A 413 -9.57 15.96 -54.27
CA PRO A 413 -9.55 16.20 -52.83
C PRO A 413 -9.74 14.91 -52.03
N GLU A 414 -9.17 14.87 -50.84
CA GLU A 414 -9.39 13.82 -49.85
C GLU A 414 -10.10 14.39 -48.61
N PRO A 415 -10.71 13.54 -47.77
CA PRO A 415 -11.28 13.95 -46.49
C PRO A 415 -10.24 14.74 -45.65
N GLY A 416 -10.63 15.93 -45.19
CA GLY A 416 -9.82 16.89 -44.43
C GLY A 416 -8.91 17.81 -45.27
N ALA A 417 -8.96 17.75 -46.60
CA ALA A 417 -8.18 18.65 -47.45
C ALA A 417 -8.69 20.10 -47.40
N VAL A 418 -7.79 21.05 -47.62
CA VAL A 418 -8.07 22.49 -47.61
C VAL A 418 -7.86 23.07 -49.00
N VAL A 419 -8.93 23.59 -49.59
CA VAL A 419 -8.94 24.38 -50.82
C VAL A 419 -8.77 25.84 -50.44
N THR A 420 -7.66 26.44 -50.84
CA THR A 420 -7.39 27.88 -50.62
C THR A 420 -7.56 28.64 -51.92
N VAL A 421 -8.47 29.62 -51.95
CA VAL A 421 -8.69 30.51 -53.08
C VAL A 421 -8.10 31.89 -52.77
N PRO A 422 -7.01 32.30 -53.42
CA PRO A 422 -6.39 33.59 -53.13
C PRO A 422 -7.13 34.76 -53.78
N GLU A 423 -6.90 35.97 -53.26
CA GLU A 423 -7.35 37.21 -53.86
C GLU A 423 -6.49 37.62 -55.06
N VAL A 424 -7.10 38.27 -56.05
CA VAL A 424 -6.44 39.00 -57.12
C VAL A 424 -5.66 40.14 -56.46
N ALA A 425 -4.36 39.92 -56.30
CA ALA A 425 -3.43 40.96 -55.94
C ALA A 425 -3.47 42.05 -57.02
N VAL A 426 -4.13 43.17 -56.73
CA VAL A 426 -3.93 44.41 -57.48
C VAL A 426 -2.48 44.79 -57.22
N LYS A 427 -1.69 44.88 -58.28
CA LYS A 427 -0.24 45.03 -58.23
C LYS A 427 0.14 46.46 -57.82
N TRP A 428 -0.12 46.86 -56.58
CA TRP A 428 0.43 48.06 -55.96
C TRP A 428 1.41 47.62 -54.85
N TRP A 429 2.68 47.95 -55.04
CA TRP A 429 3.83 47.33 -54.35
C TRP A 429 3.96 47.61 -52.84
N GLN A 430 2.93 48.17 -52.18
CA GLN A 430 2.98 48.53 -50.76
C GLN A 430 2.31 47.51 -49.81
N ASP A 431 1.33 46.72 -50.29
CA ASP A 431 0.61 45.76 -49.42
C ASP A 431 1.35 44.43 -49.20
N TYR A 432 2.40 44.15 -49.97
CA TYR A 432 3.18 42.92 -49.85
C TYR A 432 3.81 42.75 -48.46
N VAL A 433 4.21 43.83 -47.79
CA VAL A 433 4.83 43.74 -46.45
C VAL A 433 3.78 43.43 -45.38
N VAL A 434 2.54 43.91 -45.55
CA VAL A 434 1.48 43.73 -44.55
C VAL A 434 0.81 42.36 -44.72
N ILE A 435 0.49 41.94 -45.95
CA ILE A 435 -0.12 40.63 -46.21
C ILE A 435 0.91 39.51 -46.02
N ALA A 436 2.18 39.70 -46.41
CA ALA A 436 3.21 38.72 -46.07
C ALA A 436 3.36 38.59 -44.54
N ASN A 437 3.29 39.67 -43.77
CA ASN A 437 3.31 39.59 -42.31
C ASN A 437 2.04 38.99 -41.69
N THR A 438 0.87 39.14 -42.32
CA THR A 438 -0.41 38.63 -41.79
C THR A 438 -0.64 37.16 -42.16
N VAL A 439 -0.24 36.76 -43.36
CA VAL A 439 -0.21 35.35 -43.78
C VAL A 439 0.92 34.62 -43.08
N ALA A 440 2.11 35.24 -42.94
CA ALA A 440 3.16 34.68 -42.10
C ALA A 440 2.73 34.63 -40.63
N SER A 441 1.90 35.53 -40.11
CA SER A 441 1.43 35.45 -38.72
C SER A 441 0.30 34.44 -38.50
N LEU A 442 -0.56 34.17 -39.49
CA LEU A 442 -1.56 33.10 -39.42
C LEU A 442 -0.94 31.73 -39.66
N VAL A 443 -0.02 31.62 -40.62
CA VAL A 443 0.81 30.43 -40.80
C VAL A 443 1.74 30.26 -39.61
N ALA A 444 2.28 31.32 -38.99
CA ALA A 444 3.07 31.24 -37.73
C ALA A 444 2.20 31.09 -36.49
N ALA A 445 0.91 31.40 -36.53
CA ALA A 445 -0.03 31.09 -35.45
C ALA A 445 -0.45 29.63 -35.53
N TYR A 446 -0.67 29.09 -36.74
CA TYR A 446 -0.97 27.67 -36.98
C TYR A 446 0.28 26.79 -36.85
N THR A 447 1.40 27.19 -37.46
CA THR A 447 2.70 26.56 -37.24
C THR A 447 3.25 26.88 -35.86
N GLY A 448 2.88 27.98 -35.20
CA GLY A 448 3.15 28.22 -33.78
C GLY A 448 2.31 27.33 -32.89
N LEU A 449 1.04 27.08 -33.23
CA LEU A 449 0.21 26.02 -32.65
C LEU A 449 0.68 24.61 -33.06
N PHE A 450 1.63 24.49 -33.99
CA PHE A 450 2.30 23.27 -34.39
C PHE A 450 3.73 23.19 -33.83
N ILE A 451 4.36 24.30 -33.44
CA ILE A 451 5.76 24.44 -32.97
C ILE A 451 5.81 24.59 -31.44
N LEU A 452 4.93 25.38 -30.83
CA LEU A 452 4.62 25.29 -29.39
C LEU A 452 4.04 23.91 -29.03
N PHE A 453 3.52 23.20 -30.03
CA PHE A 453 3.06 21.81 -29.96
C PHE A 453 3.93 20.82 -30.77
N GLY A 454 5.12 21.24 -31.22
CA GLY A 454 6.00 20.46 -32.11
C GLY A 454 7.31 21.19 -32.40
N ALA A 455 8.22 21.12 -31.43
CA ALA A 455 9.64 21.52 -31.47
C ALA A 455 10.01 22.86 -30.79
N ARG A 456 10.33 22.75 -29.49
CA ARG A 456 11.69 23.08 -29.01
C ARG A 456 12.33 21.77 -28.55
N THR A 457 13.55 21.37 -28.87
CA THR A 457 14.67 21.88 -29.65
C THR A 457 15.69 20.75 -29.57
N THR A 458 16.43 20.43 -30.63
CA THR A 458 17.84 20.04 -30.44
C THR A 458 18.64 20.45 -31.66
N GLY A 459 19.47 21.47 -31.48
CA GLY A 459 20.77 21.48 -32.13
C GLY A 459 21.66 20.48 -31.42
N VAL A 460 22.56 19.84 -32.16
CA VAL A 460 24.03 19.92 -32.05
C VAL A 460 24.62 18.75 -32.84
N LEU A 461 25.63 19.08 -33.67
CA LEU A 461 26.82 18.35 -34.16
C LEU A 461 27.08 18.90 -35.58
N GLY A 462 28.20 19.49 -35.98
CA GLY A 462 29.52 19.79 -35.43
C GLY A 462 30.47 20.13 -36.60
N THR A 463 31.65 20.67 -36.27
CA THR A 463 32.95 20.73 -37.01
C THR A 463 33.35 21.93 -37.91
N SER A 464 34.60 22.34 -37.64
CA SER A 464 35.65 23.01 -38.45
C SER A 464 35.49 24.48 -38.87
N GLU A 465 36.14 25.41 -38.16
CA GLU A 465 37.57 25.82 -38.34
C GLU A 465 38.14 26.37 -37.02
#